data_AF-A0A8S9YXV3-F1
#
_entry.id   AF-A0A8S9YXV3-F1
#
_cell.length_a   1.000
_cell.length_b   1.000
_cell.length_c   1.000
_cell.angle_alpha   90.00
_cell.angle_beta   90.00
_cell.angle_gamma   90.00
#
_symmetry.space_group_name_H-M   'P 1'
#
loop_
_entity.id
_entity.type
_entity.pdbx_description
1 polymer ?
#
loop_
_entity_poly.entity_id
_entity_poly.type
_entity_poly.pdbx_seq_one_letter_code
_entity_poly.pdbx_strand_id
1 'polypeptide(L)'
;MGEFEGNSGKKQGTRVFKKSSPNGKITTYLCKRDFIDSLTHCDPIEGVVLVDPEYVRDRKVFTHVLAAFRYGREDLDVLGLTFRKDLYLASTQVYPPAYDEGIGDGLGQEKNILNPPTLVATGGVLKDGKPTSTSDFGNRNHEENSDCGPQPLTRLQERLMKKLGNNAFPFFFRLPPDAPASVMLQPGPNENGKPCGVDYELRTYVADSSDDKLQKRRTYACGPLTRRPEPSSISNKCHSLVFFLCLI
;
A
#
# COMPACT_ATOMS: atom_id res chain seq x y z
N MET A 1 -2.90 -24.08 -52.89
CA MET A 1 -1.95 -23.95 -51.76
C MET A 1 -1.74 -22.46 -51.53
N GLY A 2 -2.49 -21.89 -50.58
CA GLY A 2 -2.29 -20.52 -50.12
C GLY A 2 -1.90 -20.58 -48.65
N GLU A 3 -0.73 -20.05 -48.34
CA GLU A 3 -0.13 -20.10 -47.00
C GLU A 3 -0.88 -19.18 -46.04
N PHE A 4 -1.24 -19.71 -44.87
CA PHE A 4 -1.69 -18.94 -43.73
C PHE A 4 -0.47 -18.48 -42.94
N GLU A 5 -0.03 -17.23 -43.11
CA GLU A 5 0.87 -16.60 -42.13
C GLU A 5 0.04 -16.11 -40.93
N GLY A 6 0.11 -16.88 -39.84
CA GLY A 6 -0.41 -16.50 -38.54
C GLY A 6 0.41 -15.36 -37.95
N ASN A 7 -0.18 -14.17 -37.93
CA ASN A 7 0.33 -13.00 -37.20
C ASN A 7 0.38 -13.31 -35.69
N SER A 8 1.55 -13.76 -35.21
CA SER A 8 1.81 -13.92 -33.78
C SER A 8 1.98 -12.55 -33.14
N GLY A 9 0.85 -11.95 -32.73
CA GLY A 9 0.84 -10.72 -31.96
C GLY A 9 1.72 -10.89 -30.71
N LYS A 10 2.89 -10.23 -30.71
CA LYS A 10 3.76 -10.11 -29.54
C LYS A 10 2.95 -9.48 -28.41
N LYS A 11 2.46 -10.30 -27.47
CA LYS A 11 1.83 -9.83 -26.24
C LYS A 11 2.83 -8.91 -25.54
N GLN A 12 2.52 -7.62 -25.44
CA GLN A 12 3.30 -6.70 -24.62
C GLN A 12 3.42 -7.25 -23.20
N GLY A 13 4.64 -7.35 -22.69
CA GLY A 13 4.88 -7.82 -21.32
C GLY A 13 4.27 -6.86 -20.30
N THR A 14 3.69 -7.39 -19.23
CA THR A 14 3.17 -6.60 -18.11
C THR A 14 4.28 -5.75 -17.51
N ARG A 15 4.10 -4.42 -17.49
CA ARG A 15 5.03 -3.48 -16.87
C ARG A 15 4.98 -3.64 -15.34
N VAL A 16 6.13 -3.71 -14.70
CA VAL A 16 6.27 -3.80 -13.23
C VAL A 16 7.22 -2.71 -12.75
N PHE A 17 6.90 -2.08 -11.63
CA PHE A 17 7.72 -1.06 -11.00
C PHE A 17 8.59 -1.71 -9.93
N LYS A 18 9.81 -1.22 -9.72
CA LYS A 18 10.69 -1.73 -8.66
C LYS A 18 11.43 -0.60 -7.96
N LYS A 19 11.69 -0.76 -6.67
CA LYS A 19 12.58 0.11 -5.90
C LYS A 19 13.44 -0.72 -4.96
N SER A 20 14.74 -0.53 -5.05
CA SER A 20 15.72 -1.15 -4.17
C SER A 20 16.05 -0.23 -3.00
N SER A 21 16.28 -0.84 -1.85
CA SER A 21 16.97 -0.21 -0.72
C SER A 21 18.34 0.34 -1.14
N PRO A 22 18.90 1.37 -0.45
CA PRO A 22 20.18 1.95 -0.83
C PRO A 22 21.35 0.97 -0.87
N ASN A 23 21.31 -0.08 -0.05
CA ASN A 23 22.32 -1.15 -0.03
C ASN A 23 22.02 -2.30 -0.99
N GLY A 24 20.90 -2.25 -1.73
CA GLY A 24 20.46 -3.27 -2.67
C GLY A 24 19.96 -4.58 -2.03
N LYS A 25 19.94 -4.70 -0.70
CA LYS A 25 19.66 -5.95 0.02
C LYS A 25 18.18 -6.30 0.10
N ILE A 26 17.33 -5.30 -0.04
CA ILE A 26 15.89 -5.49 -0.18
C ILE A 26 15.41 -4.74 -1.43
N THR A 27 14.54 -5.36 -2.21
CA THR A 27 13.94 -4.73 -3.41
C THR A 27 12.44 -5.01 -3.46
N THR A 28 11.63 -3.95 -3.51
CA THR A 28 10.17 -4.06 -3.61
C THR A 28 9.77 -3.94 -5.08
N TYR A 29 8.97 -4.90 -5.55
CA TYR A 29 8.34 -4.92 -6.87
C TYR A 29 6.85 -4.65 -6.69
N LEU A 30 6.32 -3.72 -7.49
CA LEU A 30 4.96 -3.24 -7.41
C LEU A 30 4.30 -3.36 -8.78
N CYS A 31 3.10 -3.95 -8.80
CA CYS A 31 2.39 -4.25 -10.04
C CYS A 31 1.82 -3.01 -10.72
N LYS A 32 1.31 -2.04 -9.94
CA LYS A 32 0.70 -0.79 -10.41
C LYS A 32 1.06 0.36 -9.48
N ARG A 33 1.09 1.60 -9.99
CA ARG A 33 1.24 2.82 -9.17
C ARG A 33 0.01 3.70 -9.15
N ASP A 34 -0.91 3.50 -10.09
CA ASP A 34 -2.18 4.19 -10.18
C ASP A 34 -3.28 3.18 -9.85
N PHE A 35 -4.04 3.46 -8.80
CA PHE A 35 -5.11 2.62 -8.28
C PHE A 35 -6.43 3.33 -8.51
N ILE A 36 -7.32 2.67 -9.23
CA ILE A 36 -8.63 3.22 -9.55
C ILE A 36 -9.62 2.79 -8.47
N ASP A 37 -10.35 3.76 -7.97
CA ASP A 37 -11.38 3.62 -6.96
C ASP A 37 -12.75 3.70 -7.64
N SER A 38 -13.34 2.54 -7.91
CA SER A 38 -14.77 2.48 -8.16
C SER A 38 -15.46 2.64 -6.81
N LEU A 39 -16.52 3.45 -6.70
CA LEU A 39 -17.21 3.75 -5.44
C LEU A 39 -17.67 2.49 -4.64
N THR A 40 -17.51 1.30 -5.21
CA THR A 40 -17.77 -0.02 -4.63
C THR A 40 -16.51 -0.87 -4.35
N HIS A 41 -15.37 -0.60 -5.00
CA HIS A 41 -14.12 -1.35 -4.88
C HIS A 41 -12.91 -0.54 -5.37
N CYS A 42 -11.82 -0.51 -4.59
CA CYS A 42 -10.52 0.01 -4.99
C CYS A 42 -9.59 -1.12 -5.45
N ASP A 43 -8.89 -0.93 -6.58
CA ASP A 43 -7.83 -1.84 -7.03
C ASP A 43 -6.84 -2.15 -5.89
N PRO A 44 -6.54 -3.42 -5.59
CA PRO A 44 -5.64 -3.76 -4.50
C PRO A 44 -4.20 -3.38 -4.83
N ILE A 45 -3.44 -3.06 -3.78
CA ILE A 45 -2.00 -2.79 -3.86
C ILE A 45 -1.28 -4.12 -3.66
N GLU A 46 -0.81 -4.70 -4.76
CA GLU A 46 -0.14 -6.00 -4.78
C GLU A 46 1.30 -5.90 -5.28
N GLY A 47 2.17 -6.74 -4.72
CA GLY A 47 3.55 -6.84 -5.16
C GLY A 47 4.33 -7.95 -4.46
N VAL A 48 5.65 -7.91 -4.65
CA VAL A 48 6.61 -8.89 -4.13
C VAL A 48 7.85 -8.17 -3.62
N VAL A 49 8.38 -8.59 -2.47
CA VAL A 49 9.65 -8.10 -1.92
C VAL A 49 10.72 -9.17 -2.09
N LEU A 50 11.80 -8.84 -2.79
CA LEU A 50 13.02 -9.63 -2.83
C LEU A 50 13.88 -9.28 -1.61
N VAL A 51 14.26 -10.28 -0.83
CA VAL A 51 14.99 -10.15 0.44
C VAL A 51 16.33 -10.85 0.35
N ASP A 52 17.40 -10.24 0.86
CA ASP A 52 18.67 -10.92 1.13
C ASP A 52 18.67 -11.48 2.57
N PRO A 53 18.61 -12.82 2.77
CA PRO A 53 18.55 -13.42 4.09
C PRO A 53 19.79 -13.16 4.95
N GLU A 54 20.98 -13.05 4.34
CA GLU A 54 22.24 -12.77 5.07
C GLU A 54 22.24 -11.38 5.69
N TYR A 55 21.59 -10.44 5.00
CA TYR A 55 21.39 -9.10 5.51
C TYR A 55 20.34 -9.06 6.61
N VAL A 56 19.18 -9.73 6.42
CA VAL A 56 18.07 -9.65 7.38
C VAL A 56 18.37 -10.39 8.68
N ARG A 57 18.97 -11.60 8.61
CA ARG A 57 19.21 -12.48 9.76
C ARG A 57 17.90 -12.72 10.55
N ASP A 58 17.91 -12.51 11.85
CA ASP A 58 16.75 -12.76 12.74
C ASP A 58 15.71 -11.64 12.76
N ARG A 59 15.88 -10.63 11.88
CA ARG A 59 14.99 -9.47 11.82
C ARG A 59 13.81 -9.73 10.89
N LYS A 60 12.85 -8.82 10.94
CA LYS A 60 11.62 -8.89 10.15
C LYS A 60 11.64 -7.85 9.05
N VAL A 61 10.98 -8.16 7.93
CA VAL A 61 10.73 -7.22 6.83
C VAL A 61 9.26 -6.88 6.83
N PHE A 62 8.95 -5.58 6.92
CA PHE A 62 7.59 -5.06 6.89
C PHE A 62 7.37 -4.24 5.63
N THR A 63 6.15 -4.29 5.11
CA THR A 63 5.67 -3.36 4.08
C THR A 63 4.46 -2.61 4.61
N HIS A 64 4.46 -1.29 4.45
CA HIS A 64 3.39 -0.40 4.88
C HIS A 64 2.78 0.36 3.71
N VAL A 65 1.47 0.56 3.76
CA VAL A 65 0.78 1.58 2.98
C VAL A 65 0.35 2.67 3.95
N LEU A 66 0.87 3.88 3.75
CA LEU A 66 0.55 5.03 4.58
C LEU A 66 -0.17 6.09 3.74
N ALA A 67 -1.38 6.46 4.14
CA ALA A 67 -2.01 7.68 3.67
C ALA A 67 -1.77 8.79 4.70
N ALA A 68 -1.18 9.91 4.28
CA ALA A 68 -0.94 11.05 5.14
C ALA A 68 -1.45 12.34 4.51
N PHE A 69 -2.07 13.19 5.33
CA PHE A 69 -2.30 14.58 5.00
C PHE A 69 -1.08 15.40 5.41
N ARG A 70 -0.57 16.23 4.49
CA ARG A 70 0.57 17.11 4.71
C ARG A 70 0.19 18.55 4.40
N TYR A 71 0.52 19.45 5.32
CA TYR A 71 0.35 20.89 5.20
C TYR A 71 1.54 21.63 5.84
N GLY A 72 2.05 22.68 5.20
CA GLY A 72 3.05 23.59 5.78
C GLY A 72 4.26 23.90 4.89
N ARG A 73 4.93 25.03 5.18
CA ARG A 73 6.18 25.53 4.57
C ARG A 73 7.39 25.09 5.41
N GLU A 74 8.52 24.77 4.77
CA GLU A 74 9.78 24.41 5.48
C GLU A 74 10.61 25.65 5.87
N ASP A 75 10.25 26.85 5.40
CA ASP A 75 11.05 28.10 5.47
C ASP A 75 10.45 29.20 6.38
N LEU A 76 9.29 28.98 6.99
CA LEU A 76 8.66 29.90 7.97
C LEU A 76 8.81 29.40 9.42
N ASP A 77 10.00 28.93 9.76
CA ASP A 77 10.39 28.38 11.07
C ASP A 77 10.53 29.43 12.19
N VAL A 78 9.81 30.55 12.11
CA VAL A 78 9.66 31.48 13.24
C VAL A 78 8.47 31.07 14.13
N LEU A 79 7.50 30.29 13.60
CA LEU A 79 6.48 29.56 14.38
C LEU A 79 6.37 28.05 14.03
N GLY A 80 6.98 27.57 12.93
CA GLY A 80 7.48 26.19 12.77
C GLY A 80 6.49 25.01 12.77
N LEU A 81 5.25 25.17 12.34
CA LEU A 81 4.26 24.08 12.35
C LEU A 81 4.15 23.40 10.98
N THR A 82 5.02 22.43 10.71
CA THR A 82 4.73 21.42 9.67
C THR A 82 3.66 20.47 10.20
N PHE A 83 2.48 20.46 9.58
CA PHE A 83 1.39 19.59 9.97
C PHE A 83 1.39 18.34 9.10
N ARG A 84 1.54 17.19 9.75
CA ARG A 84 1.35 15.90 9.12
C ARG A 84 0.41 15.08 9.98
N LYS A 85 -0.70 14.66 9.39
CA LYS A 85 -1.65 13.74 10.03
C LYS A 85 -1.70 12.46 9.24
N ASP A 86 -1.29 11.37 9.87
CA ASP A 86 -1.46 10.04 9.30
C ASP A 86 -2.96 9.70 9.35
N LEU A 87 -3.54 9.42 8.18
CA LEU A 87 -4.98 9.16 8.02
C LEU A 87 -5.26 7.65 8.03
N TYR A 88 -4.35 6.87 7.45
CA TYR A 88 -4.47 5.44 7.31
C TYR A 88 -3.08 4.80 7.30
N LEU A 89 -2.89 3.75 8.10
CA LEU A 89 -1.70 2.92 8.07
C LEU A 89 -2.12 1.46 7.97
N ALA A 90 -1.77 0.80 6.86
CA ALA A 90 -1.77 -0.64 6.75
C ALA A 90 -0.36 -1.17 6.87
N SER A 91 -0.18 -2.27 7.58
CA SER A 91 1.10 -2.95 7.77
C SER A 91 0.96 -4.45 7.51
N THR A 92 1.98 -5.03 6.87
CA THR A 92 2.11 -6.49 6.81
C THR A 92 3.56 -6.90 7.04
N GLN A 93 3.75 -8.03 7.74
CA GLN A 93 5.05 -8.67 7.90
C GLN A 93 5.28 -9.60 6.71
N VAL A 94 6.19 -9.22 5.82
CA VAL A 94 6.51 -9.96 4.58
C VAL A 94 7.55 -11.06 4.83
N TYR A 95 8.49 -10.81 5.76
CA TYR A 95 9.50 -11.79 6.16
C TYR A 95 9.65 -11.81 7.68
N PRO A 96 9.78 -12.99 8.32
CA PRO A 96 9.63 -14.33 7.74
C PRO A 96 8.23 -14.56 7.12
N PRO A 97 8.12 -15.37 6.05
CA PRO A 97 6.85 -15.58 5.33
C PRO A 97 5.84 -16.38 6.15
N ALA A 98 4.55 -16.09 5.93
CA ALA A 98 3.46 -16.92 6.40
C ALA A 98 3.24 -18.11 5.44
N TYR A 99 2.97 -19.28 6.01
CA TYR A 99 2.65 -20.50 5.28
C TYR A 99 1.23 -20.93 5.60
N ASP A 100 0.58 -21.60 4.64
CA ASP A 100 -0.68 -22.28 4.90
C ASP A 100 -0.44 -23.48 5.84
N GLU A 101 -0.96 -23.41 7.07
CA GLU A 101 -0.97 -24.56 7.99
C GLU A 101 -2.14 -25.48 7.63
N GLY A 102 -2.06 -26.12 6.47
CA GLY A 102 -3.04 -27.13 6.08
C GLY A 102 -3.02 -28.29 7.06
N ILE A 103 -4.17 -28.64 7.64
CA ILE A 103 -4.36 -29.90 8.37
C ILE A 103 -4.08 -31.03 7.37
N GLY A 104 -2.94 -31.73 7.51
CA GLY A 104 -2.55 -32.78 6.57
C GLY A 104 -1.37 -33.64 7.01
N ASP A 105 -1.69 -34.77 7.65
CA ASP A 105 -1.09 -36.11 7.52
C ASP A 105 0.35 -36.21 6.95
N GLY A 106 1.34 -35.77 7.73
CA GLY A 106 2.64 -36.46 7.89
C GLY A 106 3.53 -36.77 6.67
N LEU A 107 3.24 -36.30 5.47
CA LEU A 107 4.01 -36.60 4.25
C LEU A 107 4.31 -35.32 3.46
N GLY A 108 5.49 -34.73 3.75
CA GLY A 108 6.26 -33.91 2.80
C GLY A 108 5.54 -32.79 2.06
N GLN A 109 4.70 -31.99 2.71
CA GLN A 109 4.02 -30.86 2.07
C GLN A 109 4.99 -29.79 1.56
N GLU A 110 4.87 -29.44 0.27
CA GLU A 110 5.41 -28.19 -0.27
C GLU A 110 4.77 -27.03 0.51
N LYS A 111 5.61 -26.27 1.24
CA LYS A 111 5.15 -25.12 2.01
C LYS A 111 4.67 -24.01 1.07
N ASN A 112 3.36 -23.92 0.85
CA ASN A 112 2.77 -22.90 0.01
C ASN A 112 2.82 -21.53 0.71
N ILE A 113 3.53 -20.58 0.11
CA ILE A 113 3.59 -19.19 0.58
C ILE A 113 2.27 -18.49 0.25
N LEU A 114 1.69 -17.81 1.24
CA LEU A 114 0.48 -17.01 1.08
C LEU A 114 0.78 -15.51 1.20
N ASN A 115 -0.16 -14.66 0.77
CA ASN A 115 -0.14 -13.25 1.14
C ASN A 115 -0.35 -13.13 2.66
N PRO A 116 0.55 -12.46 3.39
CA PRO A 116 0.43 -12.30 4.84
C PRO A 116 -0.78 -11.45 5.24
N PRO A 117 -1.31 -11.61 6.47
CA PRO A 117 -2.41 -10.80 6.98
C PRO A 117 -2.02 -9.32 7.08
N THR A 118 -2.99 -8.44 6.85
CA THR A 118 -2.78 -6.98 6.94
C THR A 118 -3.34 -6.44 8.24
N LEU A 119 -2.50 -5.76 9.02
CA LEU A 119 -2.90 -5.01 10.21
C LEU A 119 -3.22 -3.56 9.80
N VAL A 120 -4.41 -3.07 10.14
CA VAL A 120 -4.88 -1.72 9.78
C VAL A 120 -5.05 -0.86 11.03
N ALA A 121 -4.47 0.33 11.01
CA ALA A 121 -4.74 1.41 11.95
C ALA A 121 -5.32 2.61 11.18
N THR A 122 -6.61 2.89 11.39
CA THR A 122 -7.27 4.10 10.90
C THR A 122 -7.20 5.20 11.95
N GLY A 123 -6.73 6.39 11.55
CA GLY A 123 -6.70 7.56 12.42
C GLY A 123 -8.11 8.06 12.65
N GLY A 124 -8.78 7.58 13.70
CA GLY A 124 -10.15 7.92 14.02
C GLY A 124 -10.41 9.44 14.03
N VAL A 125 -11.54 9.82 13.42
CA VAL A 125 -12.20 11.10 13.68
C VAL A 125 -12.57 11.10 15.16
N LEU A 126 -12.01 12.03 15.95
CA LEU A 126 -12.54 12.36 17.27
C LEU A 126 -13.99 12.82 17.04
N LYS A 127 -14.97 11.97 17.39
CA LYS A 127 -16.32 12.44 17.65
C LYS A 127 -16.27 13.18 18.97
N ASP A 128 -16.68 14.45 18.96
CA ASP A 128 -16.66 15.35 20.10
C ASP A 128 -17.33 14.75 21.35
N GLY A 129 -16.74 15.04 22.51
CA GLY A 129 -17.02 14.38 23.77
C GLY A 129 -18.34 14.76 24.46
N LYS A 130 -18.85 13.80 25.25
CA LYS A 130 -19.54 14.04 26.52
C LYS A 130 -19.53 12.77 27.38
N PRO A 131 -19.21 12.83 28.70
CA PRO A 131 -19.37 11.69 29.59
C PRO A 131 -20.79 11.71 30.18
N THR A 132 -21.59 10.68 29.92
CA THR A 132 -22.78 10.39 30.72
C THR A 132 -22.93 8.88 30.86
N SER A 133 -22.68 8.40 32.06
CA SER A 133 -23.04 7.08 32.57
C SER A 133 -24.56 6.94 32.66
N THR A 134 -25.14 5.93 31.99
CA THR A 134 -26.26 5.12 32.50
C THR A 134 -26.52 3.95 31.56
N SER A 135 -26.91 2.84 32.19
CA SER A 135 -27.15 1.49 31.68
C SER A 135 -28.15 1.35 30.54
N ASP A 136 -28.00 0.22 29.86
CA ASP A 136 -29.07 -0.69 29.40
C ASP A 136 -29.49 -0.76 27.91
N PHE A 137 -29.46 -2.03 27.45
CA PHE A 137 -30.12 -2.69 26.32
C PHE A 137 -29.83 -2.28 24.87
N GLY A 138 -29.30 -3.23 24.11
CA GLY A 138 -29.57 -3.33 22.67
C GLY A 138 -28.45 -3.92 21.83
N ASN A 139 -28.41 -5.26 21.79
CA ASN A 139 -27.65 -6.07 20.84
C ASN A 139 -27.72 -5.52 19.40
N ARG A 140 -26.59 -5.08 18.84
CA ARG A 140 -26.40 -4.90 17.40
C ARG A 140 -25.03 -5.45 17.04
N ASN A 141 -25.03 -6.68 16.54
CA ASN A 141 -23.93 -7.24 15.77
C ASN A 141 -23.73 -6.37 14.53
N HIS A 142 -22.67 -5.56 14.51
CA HIS A 142 -22.08 -5.05 13.30
C HIS A 142 -20.65 -5.55 13.30
N GLU A 143 -20.41 -6.65 12.59
CA GLU A 143 -19.07 -7.21 12.39
C GLU A 143 -18.25 -6.22 11.55
N GLU A 144 -17.67 -5.21 12.19
CA GLU A 144 -16.54 -4.45 11.65
C GLU A 144 -15.26 -5.24 11.89
N ASN A 145 -15.12 -6.39 11.22
CA ASN A 145 -13.88 -7.17 11.18
C ASN A 145 -13.29 -7.06 9.78
N SER A 146 -12.59 -5.97 9.49
CA SER A 146 -11.68 -5.89 8.34
C SER A 146 -10.35 -6.57 8.67
N ASP A 147 -10.40 -7.81 9.16
CA ASP A 147 -9.23 -8.68 9.29
C ASP A 147 -9.18 -9.55 8.04
N CYS A 148 -8.37 -9.13 7.06
CA CYS A 148 -8.07 -10.00 5.93
C CYS A 148 -6.96 -10.97 6.36
N GLY A 149 -7.38 -12.17 6.79
CA GLY A 149 -6.50 -13.32 6.97
C GLY A 149 -5.67 -13.63 5.71
N PRO A 150 -4.73 -14.59 5.78
CA PRO A 150 -3.81 -14.87 4.68
C PRO A 150 -4.55 -15.19 3.38
N GLN A 151 -4.13 -14.56 2.27
CA GLN A 151 -4.82 -14.65 0.98
C GLN A 151 -4.03 -15.45 -0.05
N PRO A 152 -4.69 -16.09 -1.04
CA PRO A 152 -4.00 -16.75 -2.14
C PRO A 152 -3.16 -15.74 -2.95
N LEU A 153 -2.12 -16.26 -3.61
CA LEU A 153 -1.28 -15.45 -4.49
C LEU A 153 -2.05 -14.99 -5.73
N THR A 154 -1.70 -13.82 -6.24
CA THR A 154 -2.21 -13.37 -7.54
C THR A 154 -1.34 -13.92 -8.67
N ARG A 155 -1.93 -14.04 -9.87
CA ARG A 155 -1.21 -14.53 -11.06
C ARG A 155 0.07 -13.75 -11.36
N LEU A 156 0.11 -12.46 -11.02
CA LEU A 156 1.30 -11.64 -11.24
C LEU A 156 2.36 -11.89 -10.16
N GLN A 157 1.95 -12.06 -8.90
CA GLN A 157 2.85 -12.46 -7.81
C GLN A 157 3.50 -13.81 -8.10
N GLU A 158 2.73 -14.82 -8.50
CA GLU A 158 3.26 -16.15 -8.89
C GLU A 158 4.34 -16.03 -9.98
N ARG A 159 4.06 -15.26 -11.03
CA ARG A 159 5.01 -15.03 -12.14
C ARG A 159 6.27 -14.28 -11.68
N LEU A 160 6.12 -13.31 -10.79
CA LEU A 160 7.24 -12.56 -10.23
C LEU A 160 8.09 -13.44 -9.32
N MET A 161 7.48 -14.20 -8.41
CA MET A 161 8.18 -15.11 -7.52
C MET A 161 8.93 -16.19 -8.31
N LYS A 162 8.29 -16.77 -9.34
CA LYS A 162 8.95 -17.72 -10.25
C LYS A 162 10.16 -17.11 -10.97
N LYS A 163 10.11 -15.82 -11.30
CA LYS A 163 11.19 -15.11 -11.99
C LYS A 163 12.31 -14.66 -11.05
N LEU A 164 11.98 -14.28 -9.82
CA LEU A 164 12.90 -13.69 -8.84
C LEU A 164 13.56 -14.74 -7.94
N GLY A 165 12.98 -15.93 -7.82
CA GLY A 165 13.49 -17.04 -7.04
C GLY A 165 12.95 -17.09 -5.61
N ASN A 166 13.53 -17.96 -4.79
CA ASN A 166 12.98 -18.39 -3.50
C ASN A 166 12.96 -17.32 -2.41
N ASN A 167 13.68 -16.21 -2.60
CA ASN A 167 13.77 -15.11 -1.64
C ASN A 167 12.79 -13.96 -1.95
N ALA A 168 11.78 -14.24 -2.77
CA ALA A 168 10.77 -13.29 -3.20
C ALA A 168 9.46 -13.58 -2.46
N PHE A 169 8.99 -12.62 -1.67
CA PHE A 169 7.87 -12.79 -0.75
C PHE A 169 6.73 -11.81 -1.06
N PRO A 170 5.47 -12.27 -1.10
CA PRO A 170 4.34 -11.48 -1.57
C PRO A 170 3.83 -10.50 -0.49
N PHE A 171 3.15 -9.45 -0.95
CA PHE A 171 2.31 -8.60 -0.11
C PHE A 171 1.06 -8.15 -0.87
N PHE A 172 0.00 -7.88 -0.14
CA PHE A 172 -1.29 -7.47 -0.69
C PHE A 172 -2.01 -6.56 0.29
N PHE A 173 -2.48 -5.40 -0.17
CA PHE A 173 -3.28 -4.48 0.63
C PHE A 173 -4.57 -4.11 -0.08
N ARG A 174 -5.67 -4.08 0.68
CA ARG A 174 -6.92 -3.45 0.26
C ARG A 174 -7.08 -2.16 1.03
N LEU A 175 -7.27 -1.07 0.29
CA LEU A 175 -7.61 0.20 0.90
C LEU A 175 -9.07 0.17 1.37
N PRO A 176 -9.39 0.74 2.54
CA PRO A 176 -10.77 0.91 2.98
C PRO A 176 -11.58 1.74 1.98
N PRO A 177 -12.90 1.47 1.83
CA PRO A 177 -13.76 2.26 0.94
C PRO A 177 -13.81 3.76 1.30
N ASP A 178 -13.69 4.07 2.59
CA ASP A 178 -13.71 5.43 3.15
C ASP A 178 -12.34 6.11 3.15
N ALA A 179 -11.28 5.42 2.68
CA ALA A 179 -9.99 6.05 2.50
C ALA A 179 -10.12 7.27 1.56
N PRO A 180 -9.35 8.35 1.75
CA PRO A 180 -9.42 9.54 0.89
C PRO A 180 -8.79 9.32 -0.50
N ALA A 181 -9.23 10.05 -1.53
CA ALA A 181 -8.52 10.06 -2.82
C ALA A 181 -7.17 10.78 -2.70
N SER A 182 -6.20 10.48 -3.58
CA SER A 182 -4.96 11.26 -3.66
C SER A 182 -5.25 12.61 -4.30
N VAL A 183 -5.04 13.69 -3.53
CA VAL A 183 -5.24 15.06 -3.98
C VAL A 183 -4.07 15.89 -3.47
N MET A 184 -3.35 16.54 -4.38
CA MET A 184 -2.24 17.43 -4.05
C MET A 184 -2.49 18.80 -4.67
N LEU A 185 -2.50 19.83 -3.83
CA LEU A 185 -2.52 21.24 -4.22
C LEU A 185 -1.07 21.66 -4.46
N GLN A 186 -0.75 21.99 -5.72
CA GLN A 186 0.55 22.56 -6.06
C GLN A 186 0.61 24.01 -5.56
N PRO A 187 1.75 24.46 -5.00
CA PRO A 187 1.97 25.87 -4.71
C PRO A 187 1.87 26.71 -5.99
N GLY A 188 1.50 27.98 -5.84
CA GLY A 188 1.57 28.92 -6.95
C GLY A 188 3.01 29.05 -7.49
N PRO A 189 3.21 29.48 -8.76
CA PRO A 189 4.53 29.56 -9.39
C PRO A 189 5.52 30.50 -8.67
N ASN A 190 5.02 31.39 -7.81
CA ASN A 190 5.82 32.32 -6.99
C ASN A 190 5.79 31.95 -5.48
N GLU A 191 5.23 30.80 -5.13
CA GLU A 191 5.15 30.32 -3.76
C GLU A 191 6.21 29.24 -3.53
N ASN A 192 7.14 29.51 -2.62
CA ASN A 192 8.03 28.47 -2.10
C ASN A 192 7.22 27.63 -1.10
N GLY A 193 6.86 26.42 -1.47
CA GLY A 193 6.14 25.49 -0.59
C GLY A 193 6.21 24.07 -1.12
N LYS A 194 6.04 23.07 -0.25
CA LYS A 194 5.77 21.71 -0.72
C LYS A 194 4.28 21.59 -1.04
N PRO A 195 3.90 20.75 -2.02
CA PRO A 195 2.50 20.53 -2.33
C PRO A 195 1.74 20.02 -1.09
N CYS A 196 0.57 20.58 -0.87
CA CYS A 196 -0.29 20.29 0.28
C CYS A 196 -1.35 19.28 -0.14
N GLY A 197 -1.60 18.25 0.65
CA GLY A 197 -2.66 17.32 0.32
C GLY A 197 -2.50 15.93 0.93
N VAL A 198 -3.22 14.98 0.36
CA VAL A 198 -3.20 13.57 0.75
C VAL A 198 -2.33 12.80 -0.22
N ASP A 199 -1.24 12.24 0.31
CA ASP A 199 -0.38 11.31 -0.41
C ASP A 199 -0.49 9.89 0.15
N TYR A 200 -0.33 8.90 -0.73
CA TYR A 200 -0.17 7.51 -0.34
C TYR A 200 1.27 7.10 -0.57
N GLU A 201 1.87 6.45 0.41
CA GLU A 201 3.27 6.03 0.35
C GLU A 201 3.39 4.55 0.69
N LEU A 202 3.94 3.77 -0.24
CA LEU A 202 4.35 2.40 0.04
C LEU A 202 5.76 2.42 0.61
N ARG A 203 5.96 1.83 1.79
CA ARG A 203 7.28 1.75 2.44
C ARG A 203 7.61 0.31 2.73
N THR A 204 8.85 -0.09 2.49
CA THR A 204 9.37 -1.39 2.95
C THR A 204 10.60 -1.14 3.82
N TYR A 205 10.72 -1.86 4.92
CA TYR A 205 11.82 -1.68 5.86
C TYR A 205 12.11 -2.96 6.67
N VAL A 206 13.29 -2.98 7.31
CA VAL A 206 13.73 -4.06 8.20
C VAL A 206 13.73 -3.55 9.64
N ALA A 207 13.09 -4.30 10.55
CA ALA A 207 13.00 -3.96 11.96
C ALA A 207 12.96 -5.22 12.85
N ASP A 208 13.16 -5.03 14.15
CA ASP A 208 13.09 -6.11 15.13
C ASP A 208 11.63 -6.36 15.56
N SER A 209 10.83 -5.29 15.63
CA SER A 209 9.37 -5.33 15.86
C SER A 209 8.59 -4.36 14.95
N SER A 210 7.26 -4.49 14.90
CA SER A 210 6.39 -3.57 14.14
C SER A 210 6.32 -2.16 14.74
N ASP A 211 6.54 -2.04 16.06
CA ASP A 211 6.33 -0.81 16.84
C ASP A 211 7.60 0.02 17.01
N ASP A 212 8.74 -0.44 16.47
CA ASP A 212 9.98 0.32 16.47
C ASP A 212 9.74 1.67 15.78
N LYS A 213 9.85 2.77 16.54
CA LYS A 213 9.79 4.15 16.01
C LYS A 213 10.67 4.23 14.77
N LEU A 214 10.04 4.29 13.60
CA LEU A 214 10.68 4.15 12.29
C LEU A 214 11.87 5.10 12.18
N GLN A 215 13.09 4.57 12.33
CA GLN A 215 14.28 5.35 12.08
C GLN A 215 14.38 5.61 10.58
N LYS A 216 14.30 6.88 10.18
CA LYS A 216 14.34 7.38 8.79
C LYS A 216 15.47 6.78 7.93
N ARG A 217 16.55 6.28 8.55
CA ARG A 217 17.70 5.61 7.90
C ARG A 217 17.45 4.17 7.43
N ARG A 218 16.47 3.45 7.99
CA ARG A 218 16.22 2.01 7.68
C ARG A 218 14.98 1.78 6.81
N THR A 219 14.23 2.83 6.55
CA THR A 219 13.03 2.81 5.70
C THR A 219 13.35 3.39 4.33
N TYR A 220 12.97 2.70 3.27
CA TYR A 220 13.01 3.24 1.93
C TYR A 220 11.59 3.26 1.34
N ALA A 221 11.18 4.45 0.93
CA ALA A 221 9.88 4.70 0.34
C ALA A 221 9.86 4.23 -1.11
N CYS A 222 8.91 3.41 -1.53
CA CYS A 222 8.75 2.98 -2.92
C CYS A 222 8.23 4.09 -3.85
N GLY A 223 7.98 5.30 -3.32
CA GLY A 223 7.45 6.45 -4.02
C GLY A 223 5.95 6.64 -3.75
N PRO A 224 5.35 7.73 -4.26
CA PRO A 224 3.93 7.97 -4.10
C PRO A 224 3.12 6.93 -4.90
N LEU A 225 2.06 6.43 -4.28
CA LEU A 225 0.96 5.74 -4.95
C LEU A 225 -0.11 6.78 -5.26
N THR A 226 -0.75 6.67 -6.42
CA THR A 226 -1.85 7.55 -6.82
C THR A 226 -3.15 6.78 -6.72
N ARG A 227 -4.06 7.19 -5.84
CA ARG A 227 -5.44 6.71 -5.83
C ARG A 227 -6.33 7.71 -6.56
N ARG A 228 -7.03 7.26 -7.61
CA ARG A 228 -7.92 8.10 -8.43
C ARG A 228 -9.35 7.54 -8.42
N PRO A 229 -10.38 8.40 -8.32
CA PRO A 229 -11.75 7.95 -8.53
C PRO A 229 -11.99 7.47 -9.96
N GLU A 230 -12.91 6.52 -10.11
CA GLU A 230 -13.42 6.04 -11.40
C GLU A 230 -14.02 7.21 -12.21
N PRO A 231 -13.67 7.38 -13.49
CA PRO A 231 -14.15 8.51 -14.30
C PRO A 231 -15.69 8.58 -14.41
N SER A 232 -16.37 7.43 -14.33
CA SER A 232 -17.84 7.33 -14.35
C SER A 232 -18.52 7.92 -13.10
N SER A 233 -17.80 8.04 -11.99
CA SER A 233 -18.29 8.55 -10.71
C SER A 233 -18.09 10.07 -10.53
N ILE A 234 -17.37 10.70 -11.46
CA ILE A 234 -16.94 12.09 -11.34
C ILE A 234 -17.96 12.99 -12.05
N SER A 235 -18.67 13.82 -11.29
CA SER A 235 -19.51 14.90 -11.85
C SER A 235 -18.70 15.77 -12.82
N ASN A 236 -19.31 16.26 -13.90
CA ASN A 236 -18.65 17.05 -14.95
C ASN A 236 -17.85 18.26 -14.41
N LYS A 237 -18.21 18.82 -13.24
CA LYS A 237 -17.44 19.88 -12.56
C LYS A 237 -16.17 19.36 -11.89
N CYS A 238 -16.21 18.15 -11.30
CA CYS A 238 -15.05 17.50 -10.68
C CYS A 238 -14.05 16.98 -11.72
N HIS A 239 -14.50 16.62 -12.92
CA HIS A 239 -13.63 16.14 -13.98
C HIS A 239 -12.63 17.22 -14.40
N SER A 240 -13.08 18.47 -14.52
CA SER A 240 -12.21 19.61 -14.79
C SER A 240 -11.21 19.87 -13.65
N LEU A 241 -11.63 19.79 -12.37
CA LEU A 241 -10.76 20.03 -11.22
C LEU A 241 -9.68 18.95 -11.03
N VAL A 242 -10.03 17.67 -11.21
CA VAL A 242 -9.09 16.53 -11.08
C VAL A 242 -8.08 16.54 -12.24
N PHE A 243 -8.51 16.89 -13.46
CA PHE A 243 -7.58 17.11 -14.56
C PHE A 243 -6.66 18.31 -14.31
N PHE A 244 -7.18 19.42 -13.78
CA PHE A 244 -6.39 20.62 -13.49
C PHE A 244 -5.31 20.36 -12.44
N LEU A 245 -5.60 19.58 -11.40
CA LEU A 245 -4.64 19.21 -10.35
C LEU A 245 -3.61 18.15 -10.76
N CYS A 246 -3.80 17.46 -11.90
CA CYS A 246 -2.85 16.49 -12.45
C CYS A 246 -1.97 17.06 -13.58
N LEU A 247 -2.28 18.25 -14.10
CA LEU A 247 -1.60 18.89 -15.25
C LEU A 247 -0.78 20.13 -14.87
N ILE A 248 -0.70 20.49 -13.59
CA ILE A 248 0.16 21.53 -13.03
C ILE A 248 1.19 20.85 -12.14
#